data_AF-A0A7J7KCN4-F1
#
_entry.id   AF-A0A7J7KCN4-F1
#
_cell.length_a   1.000
_cell.length_b   1.000
_cell.length_c   1.000
_cell.angle_alpha   90.00
_cell.angle_beta   90.00
_cell.angle_gamma   90.00
#
_symmetry.space_group_name_H-M   'P 1'
#
loop_
_entity.id
_entity.type
_entity.pdbx_description
1 polymer ?
#
loop_
_entity_poly.entity_id
_entity_poly.type
_entity_poly.pdbx_seq_one_letter_code
_entity_poly.pdbx_strand_id
1 'polypeptide(L)'
;MDLNGEASGEQGDVTEPSNLIPLEQLYRLCMKYYKENIGNAMPIPYKEKTYLLALHKQVTCGKYQAESGNEPGFLDVVGNDRKQAWQALGEMSKDRAMKEFIKVLHKCSPSLKPYLYAYNVQKEEEERQRIAEAERQKKAEEEAEKARQQAEESQRLSAGQPSSQQLMQEQQVRQALNQQTEGQFRAYAQSQFPGSVEQQDALIKQLQEQHFQQYVRQMYEQQLQQQQLGAGSPQAQSSSMAAAGQSTQQPGAALSGPTHDEQINGSHQAIVEHTASMWTQKDIVTFKNTIKKESKMENHTDCIIKVGSGETVTIRVPTHENGNCLFWEFATDHYDIAFGIYFEWTPATGEGIHLHVSDSSDDEDEEQTSDGKSDAEKGEGAAKPRGPPTDEIIPIYRRDSHEEVYCGSHVYPGRGVYLLKFDNSYSLWRSKTLYYRVYYSR
;
A
#
# COMPACT_ATOMS: atom_id res chain seq x y z
N MET A 1 -59.87 43.24 5.31
CA MET A 1 -60.89 42.87 6.29
C MET A 1 -61.49 41.53 5.88
N ASP A 2 -61.28 40.40 6.55
CA ASP A 2 -60.29 39.98 7.56
C ASP A 2 -60.22 38.43 7.49
N LEU A 3 -59.02 37.85 7.39
CA LEU A 3 -58.32 37.05 8.42
C LEU A 3 -58.75 35.58 8.58
N ASN A 4 -57.73 34.73 8.67
CA ASN A 4 -57.67 33.32 9.09
C ASN A 4 -58.42 32.27 8.22
N GLY A 5 -57.87 31.10 7.89
CA GLY A 5 -56.52 30.59 8.11
C GLY A 5 -56.49 29.26 8.87
N GLU A 6 -56.41 28.15 8.13
CA GLU A 6 -55.95 26.86 8.63
C GLU A 6 -54.89 26.29 7.67
N ALA A 7 -53.65 26.25 8.14
CA ALA A 7 -52.53 25.64 7.44
C ALA A 7 -51.61 24.96 8.46
N SER A 8 -51.70 23.63 8.53
CA SER A 8 -50.78 22.76 9.27
C SER A 8 -51.10 21.31 8.89
N GLY A 9 -50.18 20.49 8.41
CA GLY A 9 -48.79 20.76 8.08
C GLY A 9 -48.12 19.44 7.76
N GLU A 10 -47.85 19.17 6.48
CA GLU A 10 -47.19 17.92 6.07
C GLU A 10 -45.77 17.87 6.63
N GLN A 11 -45.46 16.82 7.38
CA GLN A 11 -44.11 16.56 7.86
C GLN A 11 -43.26 16.08 6.68
N GLY A 12 -42.44 16.98 6.13
CA GLY A 12 -41.55 16.66 5.02
C GLY A 12 -40.59 15.52 5.36
N ASP A 13 -40.60 14.48 4.53
CA ASP A 13 -39.73 13.31 4.65
C ASP A 13 -38.25 13.70 4.51
N VAL A 14 -37.38 13.06 5.29
CA VAL A 14 -35.98 13.46 5.49
C VAL A 14 -35.01 12.52 4.75
N THR A 15 -35.43 11.94 3.62
CA THR A 15 -34.68 10.85 2.94
C THR A 15 -34.25 11.08 1.49
N GLU A 16 -34.40 12.27 0.90
CA GLU A 16 -34.15 12.42 -0.55
C GLU A 16 -32.68 12.21 -1.02
N PRO A 17 -31.61 12.61 -0.28
CA PRO A 17 -30.24 12.30 -0.70
C PRO A 17 -29.76 10.90 -0.29
N SER A 18 -30.45 10.23 0.63
CA SER A 18 -29.98 8.97 1.24
C SER A 18 -30.33 7.72 0.44
N ASN A 19 -31.30 7.80 -0.48
CA ASN A 19 -31.85 6.63 -1.17
C ASN A 19 -30.95 6.07 -2.29
N LEU A 20 -29.83 6.74 -2.60
CA LEU A 20 -28.87 6.34 -3.64
C LEU A 20 -27.61 5.64 -3.10
N ILE A 21 -27.34 5.71 -1.79
CA ILE A 21 -26.15 5.12 -1.18
C ILE A 21 -26.52 3.80 -0.49
N PRO A 22 -25.86 2.66 -0.81
CA PRO A 22 -26.05 1.41 -0.08
C PRO A 22 -25.81 1.58 1.43
N LEU A 23 -26.65 0.97 2.27
CA LEU A 23 -26.66 1.19 3.72
C LEU A 23 -25.28 1.02 4.39
N GLU A 24 -24.55 -0.03 4.02
CA GLU A 24 -23.20 -0.31 4.51
C GLU A 24 -22.20 0.81 4.13
N GLN A 25 -22.31 1.38 2.92
CA GLN A 25 -21.48 2.51 2.48
C GLN A 25 -21.86 3.81 3.19
N LEU A 26 -23.16 4.08 3.34
CA LEU A 26 -23.66 5.25 4.08
C LEU A 26 -23.21 5.19 5.55
N TYR A 27 -23.30 4.02 6.18
CA TYR A 27 -22.81 3.78 7.52
C TYR A 27 -21.29 4.03 7.64
N ARG A 28 -20.47 3.51 6.70
CA ARG A 28 -19.01 3.78 6.69
C ARG A 28 -18.69 5.26 6.53
N LEU A 29 -19.44 5.98 5.70
CA LEU A 29 -19.29 7.42 5.49
C LEU A 29 -19.69 8.21 6.76
N CYS A 30 -20.78 7.82 7.41
CA CYS A 30 -21.19 8.35 8.72
C CYS A 30 -20.16 8.06 9.82
N MET A 31 -19.58 6.86 9.87
CA MET A 31 -18.50 6.49 10.79
C MET A 31 -17.24 7.33 10.55
N LYS A 32 -16.88 7.58 9.29
CA LYS A 32 -15.76 8.46 8.91
C LYS A 32 -16.02 9.90 9.39
N TYR A 33 -17.15 10.48 9.01
CA TYR A 33 -17.58 11.81 9.44
C TYR A 33 -17.52 11.97 10.96
N TYR A 34 -18.07 11.00 11.69
CA TYR A 34 -18.10 11.00 13.14
C TYR A 34 -16.69 10.94 13.74
N LYS A 35 -15.79 10.07 13.23
CA LYS A 35 -14.39 10.00 13.68
C LYS A 35 -13.61 11.30 13.43
N GLU A 36 -13.87 11.95 12.29
CA GLU A 36 -13.22 13.21 11.90
C GLU A 36 -13.70 14.42 12.72
N ASN A 37 -14.97 14.44 13.14
CA ASN A 37 -15.61 15.62 13.72
C ASN A 37 -15.88 15.51 15.24
N ILE A 38 -15.63 14.37 15.89
CA ILE A 38 -15.89 14.20 17.33
C ILE A 38 -14.91 15.00 18.21
N GLY A 39 -15.46 15.95 18.97
CA GLY A 39 -14.71 16.88 19.81
C GLY A 39 -15.36 18.26 19.80
N ASN A 40 -14.55 19.33 19.85
CA ASN A 40 -15.04 20.72 19.92
C ASN A 40 -15.93 21.13 18.73
N ALA A 41 -15.80 20.49 17.57
CA ALA A 41 -16.61 20.75 16.38
C ALA A 41 -18.00 20.07 16.42
N MET A 42 -18.18 19.05 17.26
CA MET A 42 -19.44 18.31 17.39
C MET A 42 -19.60 17.78 18.83
N PRO A 43 -20.14 18.59 19.76
CA PRO A 43 -20.33 18.21 21.16
C PRO A 43 -21.50 17.23 21.29
N ILE A 44 -21.26 15.96 20.99
CA ILE A 44 -22.22 14.87 21.22
C ILE A 44 -22.31 14.60 22.73
N PRO A 45 -23.50 14.62 23.34
CA PRO A 45 -23.63 14.34 24.77
C PRO A 45 -23.21 12.91 25.10
N TYR A 46 -22.77 12.68 26.34
CA TYR A 46 -22.18 11.41 26.75
C TYR A 46 -23.08 10.20 26.48
N LYS A 47 -24.38 10.30 26.76
CA LYS A 47 -25.35 9.21 26.56
C LYS A 47 -25.47 8.81 25.08
N GLU A 48 -25.65 9.78 24.19
CA GLU A 48 -25.69 9.58 22.75
C GLU A 48 -24.37 9.02 22.21
N LYS A 49 -23.23 9.48 22.75
CA LYS A 49 -21.90 8.96 22.40
C LYS A 49 -21.75 7.48 22.78
N THR A 50 -22.15 7.10 23.99
CA THR A 50 -22.15 5.71 24.49
C THR A 50 -23.12 4.84 23.68
N TYR A 51 -24.29 5.36 23.28
CA TYR A 51 -25.24 4.64 22.43
C TYR A 51 -24.72 4.43 21.00
N LEU A 52 -24.06 5.44 20.39
CA LEU A 52 -23.40 5.30 19.09
C LEU A 52 -22.29 4.23 19.12
N LEU A 53 -21.58 4.09 20.24
CA LEU A 53 -20.58 3.04 20.45
C LEU A 53 -21.19 1.64 20.57
N ALA A 54 -22.26 1.50 21.34
CA ALA A 54 -23.01 0.27 21.43
C ALA A 54 -23.50 -0.17 20.04
N LEU A 55 -24.06 0.76 19.26
CA LEU A 55 -24.49 0.51 17.88
C LEU A 55 -23.32 0.12 16.98
N HIS A 56 -22.14 0.75 17.13
CA HIS A 56 -20.93 0.37 16.40
C HIS A 56 -20.50 -1.06 16.71
N LYS A 57 -20.40 -1.43 18.00
CA LYS A 57 -20.08 -2.81 18.43
C LYS A 57 -21.14 -3.82 17.96
N GLN A 58 -22.42 -3.46 17.96
CA GLN A 58 -23.47 -4.31 17.39
C GLN A 58 -23.31 -4.55 15.88
N VAL A 59 -22.78 -3.57 15.13
CA VAL A 59 -22.51 -3.72 13.70
C VAL A 59 -21.26 -4.57 13.41
N THR A 60 -20.23 -4.50 14.25
CA THR A 60 -18.95 -5.22 14.05
C THR A 60 -18.94 -6.61 14.68
N CYS A 61 -19.45 -6.73 15.90
CA CYS A 61 -19.37 -7.92 16.75
C CYS A 61 -20.73 -8.61 16.96
N GLY A 62 -21.84 -7.99 16.56
CA GLY A 62 -23.19 -8.53 16.77
C GLY A 62 -23.70 -8.36 18.21
N LYS A 63 -24.54 -9.30 18.66
CA LYS A 63 -25.13 -9.30 20.00
C LYS A 63 -24.03 -9.42 21.07
N TYR A 64 -24.14 -8.65 22.15
CA TYR A 64 -23.31 -8.85 23.33
C TYR A 64 -23.43 -10.28 23.88
N GLN A 65 -22.29 -10.94 24.07
CA GLN A 65 -22.16 -12.22 24.75
C GLN A 65 -21.50 -12.00 26.12
N ALA A 66 -22.06 -12.60 27.16
CA ALA A 66 -21.60 -12.41 28.54
C ALA A 66 -20.39 -13.27 28.92
N GLU A 67 -20.02 -14.23 28.07
CA GLU A 67 -18.97 -15.22 28.34
C GLU A 67 -17.56 -14.71 27.98
N SER A 68 -17.44 -13.57 27.30
CA SER A 68 -16.18 -13.03 26.74
C SER A 68 -15.16 -12.46 27.75
N GLY A 69 -15.17 -12.93 29.01
CA GLY A 69 -14.19 -12.64 30.08
C GLY A 69 -14.10 -11.20 30.61
N ASN A 70 -14.32 -10.21 29.75
CA ASN A 70 -13.99 -8.81 29.92
C ASN A 70 -15.12 -8.02 30.62
N GLU A 71 -15.37 -8.34 31.89
CA GLU A 71 -16.20 -7.48 32.74
C GLU A 71 -15.42 -6.22 33.15
N PRO A 72 -15.91 -5.00 32.84
CA PRO A 72 -15.32 -3.78 33.38
C PRO A 72 -15.35 -3.84 34.91
N GLY A 73 -14.18 -3.64 35.54
CA GLY A 73 -14.07 -3.64 36.99
C GLY A 73 -15.02 -2.62 37.63
N PHE A 74 -15.45 -2.86 38.87
CA PHE A 74 -16.49 -2.06 39.55
C PHE A 74 -16.26 -0.53 39.54
N LEU A 75 -15.01 -0.09 39.46
CA LEU A 75 -14.62 1.33 39.40
C LEU A 75 -14.59 1.92 37.98
N ASP A 76 -14.63 1.11 36.92
CA ASP A 76 -14.75 1.59 35.53
C ASP A 76 -16.21 1.86 35.17
N VAL A 77 -16.73 2.95 35.72
CA VAL A 77 -18.08 3.47 35.42
C VAL A 77 -18.29 3.63 33.91
N VAL A 78 -17.27 4.07 33.18
CA VAL A 78 -17.37 4.39 31.75
C VAL A 78 -17.37 3.13 30.88
N GLY A 79 -16.60 2.10 31.23
CA GLY A 79 -16.69 0.78 30.59
C GLY A 79 -18.00 0.07 30.91
N ASN A 80 -18.47 0.16 32.16
CA ASN A 80 -19.74 -0.43 32.58
C ASN A 80 -20.93 0.20 31.83
N ASP A 81 -20.96 1.54 31.66
CA ASP A 81 -21.96 2.24 30.85
C ASP A 81 -21.98 1.76 29.39
N ARG A 82 -20.81 1.50 28.78
CA ARG A 82 -20.72 0.95 27.40
C ARG A 82 -21.22 -0.48 27.33
N LYS A 83 -20.83 -1.32 28.27
CA LYS A 83 -21.29 -2.72 28.38
C LYS A 83 -22.80 -2.76 28.48
N GLN A 84 -23.39 -2.00 29.41
CA GLN A 84 -24.84 -1.92 29.59
C GLN A 84 -25.54 -1.39 28.33
N ALA A 85 -24.99 -0.37 27.67
CA ALA A 85 -25.56 0.17 26.43
C ALA A 85 -25.54 -0.85 25.27
N TRP A 86 -24.49 -1.67 25.14
CA TRP A 86 -24.43 -2.73 24.13
C TRP A 86 -25.31 -3.93 24.49
N GLN A 87 -25.32 -4.37 25.75
CA GLN A 87 -26.25 -5.36 26.28
C GLN A 87 -27.72 -4.99 26.00
N ALA A 88 -28.07 -3.72 26.17
CA ALA A 88 -29.42 -3.21 25.94
C ALA A 88 -29.87 -3.25 24.45
N LEU A 89 -28.97 -3.48 23.49
CA LEU A 89 -29.34 -3.67 22.08
C LEU A 89 -29.88 -5.08 21.79
N GLY A 90 -29.48 -6.09 22.59
CA GLY A 90 -29.92 -7.48 22.43
C GLY A 90 -29.72 -8.03 21.01
N GLU A 91 -30.76 -8.69 20.48
CA GLU A 91 -30.77 -9.30 19.13
C GLU A 91 -30.93 -8.26 17.99
N MET A 92 -30.38 -7.06 18.13
CA MET A 92 -30.47 -6.03 17.10
C MET A 92 -29.63 -6.43 15.86
N SER A 93 -30.29 -6.62 14.72
CA SER A 93 -29.62 -6.93 13.46
C SER A 93 -28.64 -5.83 13.02
N LYS A 94 -27.58 -6.23 12.31
CA LYS A 94 -26.54 -5.34 11.74
C LYS A 94 -27.15 -4.13 11.02
N ASP A 95 -28.08 -4.37 10.09
CA ASP A 95 -28.78 -3.33 9.33
C ASP A 95 -29.56 -2.35 10.21
N ARG A 96 -30.22 -2.84 11.27
CA ARG A 96 -30.95 -1.98 12.21
C ARG A 96 -29.99 -1.13 13.03
N ALA A 97 -28.87 -1.70 13.47
CA ALA A 97 -27.83 -0.98 14.19
C ALA A 97 -27.18 0.11 13.33
N MET A 98 -26.92 -0.15 12.03
CA MET A 98 -26.47 0.88 11.08
C MET A 98 -27.49 2.01 10.91
N LYS A 99 -28.77 1.68 10.69
CA LYS A 99 -29.84 2.69 10.50
C LYS A 99 -30.01 3.58 11.74
N GLU A 100 -30.03 2.98 12.93
CA GLU A 100 -30.08 3.75 14.18
C GLU A 100 -28.79 4.56 14.43
N PHE A 101 -27.61 4.05 14.06
CA PHE A 101 -26.35 4.82 14.15
C PHE A 101 -26.42 6.09 13.29
N ILE A 102 -26.81 5.96 12.02
CA ILE A 102 -26.96 7.07 11.07
C ILE A 102 -27.99 8.09 11.60
N LYS A 103 -29.13 7.61 12.10
CA LYS A 103 -30.22 8.44 12.66
C LYS A 103 -29.82 9.20 13.93
N VAL A 104 -29.10 8.56 14.86
CA VAL A 104 -28.60 9.22 16.08
C VAL A 104 -27.53 10.25 15.71
N LEU A 105 -26.59 9.90 14.83
CA LEU A 105 -25.57 10.82 14.36
C LEU A 105 -26.17 12.05 13.66
N HIS A 106 -27.17 11.84 12.81
CA HIS A 106 -27.93 12.90 12.15
C HIS A 106 -28.64 13.82 13.16
N LYS A 107 -29.22 13.26 14.23
CA LYS A 107 -29.81 14.06 15.33
C LYS A 107 -28.74 14.88 16.08
N CYS A 108 -27.55 14.32 16.26
CA CYS A 108 -26.45 14.98 16.97
C CYS A 108 -25.67 15.99 16.11
N SER A 109 -25.76 15.95 14.78
CA SER A 109 -25.05 16.87 13.88
C SER A 109 -25.90 17.34 12.69
N PRO A 110 -26.35 18.61 12.70
CA PRO A 110 -26.94 19.26 11.53
C PRO A 110 -26.02 19.25 10.30
N SER A 111 -24.70 19.30 10.53
CA SER A 111 -23.67 19.34 9.49
C SER A 111 -23.45 17.99 8.78
N LEU A 112 -24.09 16.91 9.22
CA LEU A 112 -24.03 15.62 8.51
C LEU A 112 -24.69 15.71 7.12
N LYS A 113 -25.86 16.37 6.97
CA LYS A 113 -26.53 16.45 5.65
C LYS A 113 -25.66 17.18 4.60
N PRO A 114 -25.10 18.38 4.87
CA PRO A 114 -24.17 19.02 3.93
C PRO A 114 -22.95 18.17 3.59
N TYR A 115 -22.38 17.44 4.55
CA TYR A 115 -21.24 16.54 4.30
C TYR A 115 -21.60 15.40 3.34
N LEU A 116 -22.73 14.72 3.56
CA LEU A 116 -23.20 13.64 2.68
C LEU A 116 -23.53 14.16 1.27
N TYR A 117 -24.13 15.34 1.15
CA TYR A 117 -24.39 15.99 -0.13
C TYR A 117 -23.10 16.33 -0.88
N ALA A 118 -22.14 16.98 -0.21
CA ALA A 118 -20.84 17.32 -0.79
C ALA A 118 -20.05 16.09 -1.25
N TYR A 119 -20.09 15.00 -0.47
CA TYR A 119 -19.48 13.73 -0.85
C TYR A 119 -20.12 13.15 -2.13
N ASN A 120 -21.45 13.15 -2.24
CA ASN A 120 -22.13 12.67 -3.44
C ASN A 120 -21.78 13.50 -4.68
N VAL A 121 -21.81 14.84 -4.57
CA VAL A 121 -21.43 15.74 -5.66
C VAL A 121 -19.98 15.48 -6.11
N GLN A 122 -19.04 15.39 -5.17
CA GLN A 122 -17.64 15.06 -5.48
C GLN A 122 -17.53 13.72 -6.22
N LYS A 123 -18.22 12.67 -5.74
CA LYS A 123 -18.19 11.34 -6.35
C LYS A 123 -18.77 11.36 -7.78
N GLU A 124 -19.87 12.10 -8.01
CA GLU A 124 -20.43 12.28 -9.36
C GLU A 124 -19.46 13.03 -10.29
N GLU A 125 -18.77 14.06 -9.80
CA GLU A 125 -17.77 14.80 -10.58
C GLU A 125 -16.56 13.92 -10.94
N GLU A 126 -16.02 13.15 -9.99
CA GLU A 126 -14.94 12.17 -10.23
C GLU A 126 -15.34 11.14 -11.30
N GLU A 127 -16.58 10.69 -11.29
CA GLU A 127 -17.08 9.72 -12.28
C GLU A 127 -17.27 10.35 -13.67
N ARG A 128 -17.78 11.59 -13.75
CA ARG A 128 -17.83 12.35 -15.01
C ARG A 128 -16.43 12.61 -15.58
N GLN A 129 -15.46 12.96 -14.73
CA GLN A 129 -14.07 13.16 -15.14
C GLN A 129 -13.46 11.86 -15.71
N ARG A 130 -13.64 10.72 -15.03
CA ARG A 130 -13.17 9.41 -15.51
C ARG A 130 -13.77 9.03 -16.87
N ILE A 131 -15.05 9.32 -17.09
CA ILE A 131 -15.71 9.05 -18.38
C ILE A 131 -15.15 9.97 -19.48
N ALA A 132 -15.02 11.27 -19.20
CA ALA A 132 -14.49 12.25 -20.16
C ALA A 132 -13.01 11.99 -20.51
N GLU A 133 -12.20 11.54 -19.55
CA GLU A 133 -10.81 11.14 -19.77
C GLU A 133 -10.72 9.88 -20.64
N ALA A 134 -11.53 8.85 -20.37
CA ALA A 134 -11.60 7.65 -21.19
C ALA A 134 -12.07 7.93 -22.63
N GLU A 135 -13.05 8.82 -22.81
CA GLU A 135 -13.49 9.26 -24.15
C GLU A 135 -12.39 10.03 -24.88
N ARG A 136 -11.68 10.93 -24.17
CA ARG A 136 -10.55 11.69 -24.72
C ARG A 136 -9.40 10.78 -25.12
N GLN A 137 -9.07 9.77 -24.31
CA GLN A 137 -8.04 8.79 -24.61
C GLN A 137 -8.42 7.98 -25.86
N LYS A 138 -9.65 7.43 -25.92
CA LYS A 138 -10.13 6.69 -27.08
C LYS A 138 -10.08 7.53 -28.37
N LYS A 139 -10.43 8.82 -28.29
CA LYS A 139 -10.37 9.74 -29.42
C LYS A 139 -8.93 10.04 -29.87
N ALA A 140 -8.00 10.17 -28.92
CA ALA A 140 -6.58 10.34 -29.21
C ALA A 140 -5.95 9.08 -29.83
N GLU A 141 -6.37 7.89 -29.39
CA GLU A 141 -5.98 6.61 -29.98
C GLU A 141 -6.49 6.48 -31.43
N GLU A 142 -7.75 6.81 -31.69
CA GLU A 142 -8.34 6.82 -33.05
C GLU A 142 -7.64 7.84 -33.98
N GLU A 143 -7.30 9.03 -33.46
CA GLU A 143 -6.56 10.05 -34.22
C GLU A 143 -5.11 9.62 -34.49
N ALA A 144 -4.44 8.99 -33.52
CA ALA A 144 -3.10 8.43 -33.69
C ALA A 144 -3.07 7.26 -34.68
N GLU A 145 -4.11 6.41 -34.72
CA GLU A 145 -4.24 5.35 -35.71
C GLU A 145 -4.41 5.93 -37.13
N LYS A 146 -5.31 6.91 -37.31
CA LYS A 146 -5.48 7.62 -38.58
C LYS A 146 -4.19 8.30 -39.06
N ALA A 147 -3.45 8.93 -38.15
CA ALA A 147 -2.16 9.54 -38.45
C ALA A 147 -1.11 8.50 -38.90
N ARG A 148 -1.09 7.31 -38.28
CA ARG A 148 -0.23 6.19 -38.70
C ARG A 148 -0.59 5.68 -40.10
N GLN A 149 -1.87 5.49 -40.39
CA GLN A 149 -2.35 5.05 -41.70
C GLN A 149 -1.96 6.06 -42.80
N GLN A 150 -2.19 7.35 -42.57
CA GLN A 150 -1.78 8.43 -43.49
C GLN A 150 -0.26 8.52 -43.68
N ALA A 151 0.53 8.29 -42.63
CA ALA A 151 1.99 8.26 -42.72
C ALA A 151 2.49 7.06 -43.53
N GLU A 152 1.90 5.87 -43.36
CA GLU A 152 2.24 4.68 -44.17
C GLU A 152 1.90 4.88 -45.65
N GLU A 153 0.70 5.41 -45.95
CA GLU A 153 0.30 5.73 -47.33
C GLU A 153 1.24 6.75 -47.98
N SER A 154 1.61 7.81 -47.25
CA SER A 154 2.56 8.82 -47.71
C SER A 154 3.97 8.24 -47.96
N GLN A 155 4.42 7.28 -47.13
CA GLN A 155 5.67 6.57 -47.36
C GLN A 155 5.60 5.65 -48.60
N ARG A 156 4.50 4.91 -48.80
CA ARG A 156 4.30 4.09 -50.00
C ARG A 156 4.31 4.93 -51.28
N LEU A 157 3.64 6.08 -51.28
CA LEU A 157 3.60 7.01 -52.41
C LEU A 157 4.98 7.59 -52.76
N SER A 158 5.76 7.99 -51.74
CA SER A 158 7.10 8.55 -51.94
C SER A 158 8.15 7.50 -52.32
N ALA A 159 8.08 6.29 -51.78
CA ALA A 159 8.98 5.19 -52.14
C ALA A 159 8.83 4.73 -53.61
N GLY A 160 7.66 4.96 -54.22
CA GLY A 160 7.41 4.66 -55.63
C GLY A 160 7.89 5.73 -56.62
N GLN A 161 8.33 6.90 -56.16
CA GLN A 161 8.78 7.97 -57.04
C GLN A 161 10.32 7.91 -57.25
N PRO A 162 10.82 7.90 -58.50
CA PRO A 162 12.25 7.98 -58.75
C PRO A 162 12.78 9.32 -58.25
N SER A 163 13.96 9.31 -57.63
CA SER A 163 14.51 10.54 -57.06
C SER A 163 14.83 11.56 -58.16
N SER A 164 14.75 12.85 -57.84
CA SER A 164 15.10 13.93 -58.80
C SER A 164 16.50 13.75 -59.41
N GLN A 165 17.43 13.21 -58.62
CA GLN A 165 18.78 12.87 -59.07
C GLN A 165 18.81 11.66 -60.03
N GLN A 166 18.02 10.61 -59.78
CA GLN A 166 17.89 9.48 -60.71
C GLN A 166 17.29 9.92 -62.05
N LEU A 167 16.23 10.73 -62.03
CA LEU A 167 15.62 11.29 -63.26
C LEU A 167 16.62 12.13 -64.07
N MET A 168 17.41 12.96 -63.39
CA MET A 168 18.45 13.77 -64.04
C MET A 168 19.57 12.90 -64.63
N GLN A 169 20.00 11.86 -63.90
CA GLN A 169 21.02 10.92 -64.38
C GLN A 169 20.51 10.10 -65.57
N GLU A 170 19.25 9.65 -65.55
CA GLU A 170 18.63 8.95 -66.68
C GLU A 170 18.60 9.81 -67.94
N GLN A 171 18.22 11.09 -67.82
CA GLN A 171 18.24 12.03 -68.94
C GLN A 171 19.64 12.25 -69.51
N GLN A 172 20.66 12.40 -68.65
CA GLN A 172 22.05 12.54 -69.10
C GLN A 172 22.54 11.29 -69.84
N VAL A 173 22.24 10.10 -69.32
CA VAL A 173 22.57 8.81 -69.96
C VAL A 173 21.86 8.68 -71.31
N ARG A 174 20.54 8.94 -71.37
CA ARG A 174 19.76 8.97 -72.63
C ARG A 174 20.40 9.92 -73.65
N GLN A 175 20.74 11.15 -73.27
CA GLN A 175 21.35 12.12 -74.18
C GLN A 175 22.74 11.66 -74.68
N ALA A 176 23.58 11.12 -73.80
CA ALA A 176 24.91 10.63 -74.17
C ALA A 176 24.85 9.43 -75.14
N LEU A 177 24.00 8.43 -74.86
CA LEU A 177 23.79 7.29 -75.76
C LEU A 177 23.22 7.73 -77.11
N ASN A 178 22.29 8.70 -77.11
CA ASN A 178 21.70 9.23 -78.34
C ASN A 178 22.75 9.93 -79.21
N GLN A 179 23.62 10.76 -78.64
CA GLN A 179 24.73 11.39 -79.37
C GLN A 179 25.73 10.37 -79.94
N GLN A 180 26.09 9.35 -79.15
CA GLN A 180 27.02 8.31 -79.60
C GLN A 180 26.47 7.48 -80.77
N THR A 181 25.16 7.25 -80.80
CA THR A 181 24.50 6.41 -81.80
C THR A 181 23.90 7.18 -82.99
N GLU A 182 23.75 8.51 -82.88
CA GLU A 182 23.08 9.36 -83.87
C GLU A 182 23.58 9.09 -85.30
N GLY A 183 24.89 9.13 -85.54
CA GLY A 183 25.46 8.96 -86.88
C GLY A 183 25.15 7.60 -87.51
N GLN A 184 25.17 6.52 -86.72
CA GLN A 184 24.91 5.17 -87.19
C GLN A 184 23.42 4.95 -87.48
N PHE A 185 22.55 5.37 -86.56
CA PHE A 185 21.10 5.24 -86.72
C PHE A 185 20.58 6.15 -87.83
N ARG A 186 21.17 7.35 -88.02
CA ARG A 186 20.80 8.26 -89.10
C ARG A 186 21.17 7.71 -90.47
N ALA A 187 22.37 7.14 -90.63
CA ALA A 187 22.76 6.46 -91.85
C ALA A 187 21.86 5.24 -92.15
N TYR A 188 21.53 4.45 -91.13
CA TYR A 188 20.61 3.32 -91.26
C TYR A 188 19.20 3.78 -91.68
N ALA A 189 18.64 4.78 -91.00
CA ALA A 189 17.32 5.32 -91.32
C ALA A 189 17.24 5.94 -92.72
N GLN A 190 18.29 6.65 -93.16
CA GLN A 190 18.40 7.15 -94.53
C GLN A 190 18.41 6.03 -95.58
N SER A 191 19.00 4.87 -95.27
CA SER A 191 18.98 3.71 -96.17
C SER A 191 17.60 3.03 -96.27
N GLN A 192 16.81 3.05 -95.20
CA GLN A 192 15.48 2.43 -95.16
C GLN A 192 14.37 3.34 -95.71
N PHE A 193 14.47 4.66 -95.49
CA PHE A 193 13.46 5.63 -95.92
C PHE A 193 14.06 6.82 -96.69
N PRO A 194 14.60 6.62 -97.92
CA PRO A 194 15.17 7.72 -98.71
C PRO A 194 14.13 8.81 -99.02
N GLY A 195 14.27 9.98 -98.40
CA GLY A 195 13.45 11.17 -98.69
C GLY A 195 12.33 11.50 -97.70
N SER A 196 12.00 10.64 -96.72
CA SER A 196 11.04 10.98 -95.65
C SER A 196 11.76 11.27 -94.33
N VAL A 197 11.99 12.55 -94.03
CA VAL A 197 12.67 12.99 -92.79
C VAL A 197 11.89 12.58 -91.55
N GLU A 198 10.57 12.68 -91.57
CA GLU A 198 9.69 12.36 -90.43
C GLU A 198 9.72 10.87 -90.08
N GLN A 199 9.75 9.98 -91.08
CA GLN A 199 9.89 8.53 -90.87
C GLN A 199 11.31 8.15 -90.44
N GLN A 200 12.34 8.84 -90.94
CA GLN A 200 13.71 8.68 -90.47
C GLN A 200 13.83 9.04 -88.99
N ASP A 201 13.33 10.21 -88.58
CA ASP A 201 13.39 10.68 -87.18
C ASP A 201 12.58 9.79 -86.23
N ALA A 202 11.43 9.27 -86.67
CA ALA A 202 10.64 8.31 -85.90
C ALA A 202 11.40 6.98 -85.69
N LEU A 203 12.03 6.44 -86.74
CA LEU A 203 12.84 5.23 -86.65
C LEU A 203 14.08 5.43 -85.77
N ILE A 204 14.77 6.57 -85.90
CA ILE A 204 15.93 6.90 -85.06
C ILE A 204 15.53 6.93 -83.57
N LYS A 205 14.41 7.57 -83.23
CA LYS A 205 13.88 7.59 -81.85
C LYS A 205 13.56 6.19 -81.33
N GLN A 206 12.96 5.33 -82.16
CA GLN A 206 12.66 3.95 -81.77
C GLN A 206 13.95 3.13 -81.53
N LEU A 207 14.96 3.27 -82.38
CA LEU A 207 16.25 2.60 -82.23
C LEU A 207 17.02 3.11 -81.00
N GLN A 208 16.99 4.42 -80.75
CA GLN A 208 17.56 5.05 -79.54
C GLN A 208 16.89 4.52 -78.27
N GLU A 209 15.57 4.42 -78.24
CA GLU A 209 14.83 3.87 -77.09
C GLU A 209 15.14 2.38 -76.86
N GLN A 210 15.19 1.56 -77.93
CA GLN A 210 15.57 0.14 -77.80
C GLN A 210 17.02 -0.03 -77.32
N HIS A 211 17.95 0.78 -77.84
CA HIS A 211 19.35 0.77 -77.44
C HIS A 211 19.51 1.21 -75.96
N PHE A 212 18.78 2.24 -75.53
CA PHE A 212 18.72 2.65 -74.14
C PHE A 212 18.20 1.54 -73.22
N GLN A 213 17.13 0.84 -73.59
CA GLN A 213 16.59 -0.29 -72.81
C GLN A 213 17.57 -1.47 -72.72
N GLN A 214 18.31 -1.77 -73.80
CA GLN A 214 19.36 -2.79 -73.78
C GLN A 214 20.51 -2.40 -72.84
N TYR A 215 20.95 -1.13 -72.89
CA TYR A 215 22.00 -0.61 -72.01
C TYR A 215 21.58 -0.66 -70.53
N VAL A 216 20.38 -0.20 -70.19
CA VAL A 216 19.86 -0.25 -68.82
C VAL A 216 19.79 -1.69 -68.31
N ARG A 217 19.40 -2.65 -69.15
CA ARG A 217 19.41 -4.08 -68.78
C ARG A 217 20.82 -4.59 -68.46
N GLN A 218 21.81 -4.32 -69.31
CA GLN A 218 23.20 -4.72 -69.05
C GLN A 218 23.77 -4.07 -67.78
N MET A 219 23.48 -2.78 -67.55
CA MET A 219 23.89 -2.07 -66.33
C MET A 219 23.26 -2.71 -65.08
N TYR A 220 21.99 -3.09 -65.13
CA TYR A 220 21.30 -3.77 -64.03
C TYR A 220 21.90 -5.16 -63.76
N GLU A 221 22.15 -5.97 -64.80
CA GLU A 221 22.81 -7.28 -64.69
C GLU A 221 24.21 -7.16 -64.07
N GLN A 222 25.01 -6.17 -64.49
CA GLN A 222 26.33 -5.88 -63.92
C GLN A 222 26.25 -5.44 -62.46
N GLN A 223 25.29 -4.59 -62.10
CA GLN A 223 25.08 -4.16 -60.71
C GLN A 223 24.68 -5.33 -59.80
N LEU A 224 23.82 -6.23 -60.29
CA LEU A 224 23.40 -7.44 -59.57
C LEU A 224 24.59 -8.38 -59.30
N GLN A 225 25.46 -8.56 -60.30
CA GLN A 225 26.67 -9.38 -60.17
C GLN A 225 27.68 -8.77 -59.18
N GLN A 226 27.84 -7.45 -59.19
CA GLN A 226 28.71 -6.75 -58.25
C GLN A 226 28.17 -6.80 -56.81
N GLN A 227 26.86 -6.75 -56.62
CA GLN A 227 26.22 -6.88 -55.30
C GLN A 227 26.35 -8.30 -54.71
N GLN A 228 26.33 -9.35 -55.55
CA GLN A 228 26.61 -10.72 -55.11
C GLN A 228 28.09 -10.94 -54.70
N LEU A 229 29.03 -10.27 -55.38
CA LEU A 229 30.46 -10.31 -55.02
C LEU A 229 30.81 -9.45 -53.79
N GLY A 230 29.98 -8.44 -53.48
CA GLY A 230 30.18 -7.55 -52.33
C GLY A 230 29.74 -8.11 -50.96
N ALA A 231 29.03 -9.24 -50.91
CA ALA A 231 28.48 -9.81 -49.68
C ALA A 231 29.49 -10.63 -48.84
N GLY A 232 30.80 -10.50 -49.11
CA GLY A 232 31.83 -11.43 -48.64
C GLY A 232 33.09 -10.80 -48.04
N SER A 233 32.98 -9.79 -47.16
CA SER A 233 34.03 -9.43 -46.17
C SER A 233 33.56 -8.31 -45.21
N PRO A 234 33.42 -8.57 -43.89
CA PRO A 234 33.25 -7.53 -42.90
C PRO A 234 34.63 -7.12 -42.33
N GLN A 235 35.19 -5.99 -42.77
CA GLN A 235 36.35 -5.41 -42.11
C GLN A 235 36.28 -3.87 -42.09
N ALA A 236 35.93 -3.33 -40.93
CA ALA A 236 36.07 -1.92 -40.60
C ALA A 236 36.90 -1.78 -39.31
N GLN A 237 38.13 -1.30 -39.46
CA GLN A 237 38.83 -0.56 -38.41
C GLN A 237 38.16 0.84 -38.31
N SER A 238 38.30 1.65 -37.25
CA SER A 238 39.51 1.92 -36.48
C SER A 238 39.26 2.66 -35.14
N SER A 239 40.19 2.48 -34.19
CA SER A 239 40.75 3.42 -33.18
C SER A 239 39.90 4.61 -32.64
N SER A 240 39.92 4.98 -31.34
CA SER A 240 41.01 5.02 -30.32
C SER A 240 40.40 5.18 -28.90
N MET A 241 41.08 5.42 -27.75
CA MET A 241 42.48 5.72 -27.38
C MET A 241 42.76 5.31 -25.89
N ALA A 242 44.00 5.53 -25.40
CA ALA A 242 44.48 5.78 -24.02
C ALA A 242 43.73 5.14 -22.80
N ALA A 243 44.28 4.21 -22.00
CA ALA A 243 45.55 4.16 -21.23
C ALA A 243 45.44 4.62 -19.75
N ALA A 244 45.69 3.69 -18.82
CA ALA A 244 46.45 3.82 -17.55
C ALA A 244 45.96 2.82 -16.46
N GLY A 245 46.86 2.34 -15.60
CA GLY A 245 46.51 1.71 -14.31
C GLY A 245 46.87 0.21 -14.13
N GLN A 246 48.11 -0.06 -13.70
CA GLN A 246 48.54 -1.37 -13.15
C GLN A 246 47.84 -1.66 -11.79
N SER A 247 47.41 -2.89 -11.49
CA SER A 247 48.18 -3.99 -10.82
C SER A 247 48.54 -3.66 -9.34
N THR A 248 48.49 -4.53 -8.31
CA THR A 248 48.21 -5.99 -8.19
C THR A 248 47.98 -6.39 -6.70
N GLN A 249 47.43 -7.59 -6.42
CA GLN A 249 47.68 -8.50 -5.24
C GLN A 249 47.33 -7.99 -3.80
N GLN A 250 46.44 -8.66 -3.01
CA GLN A 250 46.58 -9.92 -2.23
C GLN A 250 47.43 -9.79 -0.91
N PRO A 251 47.30 -10.68 0.11
CA PRO A 251 46.11 -11.14 0.85
C PRO A 251 46.34 -11.30 2.40
N GLY A 252 45.35 -11.78 3.18
CA GLY A 252 45.62 -12.79 4.24
C GLY A 252 45.30 -12.55 5.75
N ALA A 253 44.77 -13.62 6.36
CA ALA A 253 45.01 -14.14 7.73
C ALA A 253 44.43 -13.45 9.02
N ALA A 254 43.25 -13.93 9.45
CA ALA A 254 42.96 -14.81 10.62
C ALA A 254 43.69 -14.72 12.00
N LEU A 255 43.03 -15.34 13.02
CA LEU A 255 43.42 -15.64 14.42
C LEU A 255 43.13 -14.51 15.44
N SER A 256 42.74 -14.72 16.71
CA SER A 256 42.23 -15.89 17.48
C SER A 256 41.60 -15.40 18.81
N GLY A 257 40.87 -16.26 19.55
CA GLY A 257 40.31 -15.95 20.89
C GLY A 257 41.37 -15.82 22.02
N PRO A 258 40.93 -15.69 23.30
CA PRO A 258 40.48 -16.90 24.01
C PRO A 258 39.30 -16.73 25.00
N THR A 259 38.91 -17.89 25.55
CA THR A 259 37.83 -18.21 26.51
C THR A 259 38.18 -17.95 27.98
N HIS A 260 37.16 -17.80 28.84
CA HIS A 260 37.22 -18.28 30.23
C HIS A 260 35.82 -18.66 30.73
N ASP A 261 35.61 -19.94 31.06
CA ASP A 261 34.49 -20.44 31.87
C ASP A 261 34.88 -20.41 33.36
N GLU A 262 33.91 -20.28 34.27
CA GLU A 262 34.02 -20.85 35.62
C GLU A 262 32.63 -21.12 36.21
N GLN A 263 32.49 -22.24 36.92
CA GLN A 263 31.20 -22.80 37.36
C GLN A 263 30.92 -22.59 38.85
N ILE A 264 29.67 -22.18 39.14
CA ILE A 264 28.77 -22.71 40.19
C ILE A 264 29.38 -23.09 41.55
N ASN A 265 28.94 -22.40 42.61
CA ASN A 265 28.48 -23.11 43.82
C ASN A 265 27.37 -22.35 44.55
N GLY A 266 26.37 -23.06 45.07
CA GLY A 266 25.10 -22.48 45.52
C GLY A 266 24.96 -22.30 47.04
N SER A 267 24.04 -21.43 47.45
CA SER A 267 23.41 -21.50 48.77
C SER A 267 22.01 -20.88 48.71
N HIS A 268 21.05 -21.47 49.42
CA HIS A 268 19.69 -20.92 49.52
C HIS A 268 19.73 -19.62 50.33
N GLN A 269 19.47 -18.49 49.68
CA GLN A 269 19.15 -17.23 50.34
C GLN A 269 17.73 -16.79 49.95
N ALA A 270 17.07 -16.19 50.94
CA ALA A 270 15.71 -15.63 50.98
C ALA A 270 14.93 -15.52 49.66
N ILE A 271 13.62 -15.80 49.74
CA ILE A 271 12.65 -15.31 48.74
C ILE A 271 12.78 -13.78 48.72
N VAL A 272 13.50 -13.27 47.72
CA VAL A 272 13.60 -11.83 47.47
C VAL A 272 12.25 -11.41 46.92
N GLU A 273 11.61 -10.45 47.59
CA GLU A 273 10.39 -9.85 47.10
C GLU A 273 10.76 -9.04 45.85
N HIS A 274 10.58 -9.64 44.67
CA HIS A 274 10.94 -9.05 43.37
C HIS A 274 9.94 -7.93 43.01
N THR A 275 9.92 -6.84 43.78
CA THR A 275 9.02 -5.71 43.52
C THR A 275 9.51 -4.93 42.31
N ALA A 276 8.64 -4.71 41.32
CA ALA A 276 8.96 -3.86 40.18
C ALA A 276 9.18 -2.40 40.60
N SER A 277 10.21 -1.77 40.02
CA SER A 277 10.47 -0.34 40.17
C SER A 277 9.87 0.43 39.00
N MET A 278 9.25 1.59 39.26
CA MET A 278 8.78 2.52 38.23
C MET A 278 9.21 3.95 38.55
N TRP A 279 9.58 4.72 37.53
CA TRP A 279 9.92 6.14 37.63
C TRP A 279 9.62 6.85 36.29
N THR A 280 9.81 8.17 36.23
CA THR A 280 9.64 8.96 35.00
C THR A 280 10.88 9.77 34.63
N GLN A 281 11.00 10.15 33.36
CA GLN A 281 12.02 11.07 32.85
C GLN A 281 11.39 12.20 32.04
N LYS A 282 11.90 13.43 32.18
CA LYS A 282 11.32 14.65 31.59
C LYS A 282 11.66 14.88 30.12
N ASP A 283 12.75 14.32 29.62
CA ASP A 283 13.26 14.58 28.27
C ASP A 283 12.55 13.75 27.18
N ILE A 284 11.22 13.74 27.21
CA ILE A 284 10.34 12.97 26.31
C ILE A 284 10.59 13.25 24.81
N VAL A 285 10.96 14.49 24.46
CA VAL A 285 11.32 14.85 23.08
C VAL A 285 12.61 14.17 22.66
N THR A 286 13.61 14.13 23.53
CA THR A 286 14.90 13.45 23.30
C THR A 286 14.68 11.95 23.15
N PHE A 287 13.91 11.33 24.06
CA PHE A 287 13.54 9.91 23.97
C PHE A 287 12.87 9.56 22.65
N LYS A 288 11.75 10.22 22.30
CA LYS A 288 11.03 9.98 21.03
C LYS A 288 11.91 10.16 19.80
N ASN A 289 12.82 11.13 19.80
CA ASN A 289 13.76 11.37 18.70
C ASN A 289 14.86 10.32 18.60
N THR A 290 15.29 9.72 19.72
CA THR A 290 16.21 8.58 19.75
C THR A 290 15.53 7.32 19.21
N ILE A 291 14.32 7.00 19.70
CA ILE A 291 13.54 5.85 19.19
C ILE A 291 13.29 5.97 17.67
N LYS A 292 12.95 7.17 17.16
CA LYS A 292 12.79 7.44 15.71
C LYS A 292 14.05 7.31 14.86
N LYS A 293 15.24 7.23 15.47
CA LYS A 293 16.52 6.92 14.79
C LYS A 293 16.83 5.44 14.88
N GLU A 294 16.65 4.84 16.06
CA GLU A 294 16.83 3.41 16.31
C GLU A 294 15.89 2.59 15.40
N SER A 295 14.63 2.98 15.26
CA SER A 295 13.63 2.33 14.37
C SER A 295 13.91 2.43 12.86
N LYS A 296 15.02 3.08 12.46
CA LYS A 296 15.46 3.18 11.06
C LYS A 296 16.76 2.41 10.78
N MET A 297 17.31 1.74 11.79
CA MET A 297 18.48 0.89 11.65
C MET A 297 18.06 -0.54 11.33
N GLU A 298 18.71 -1.18 10.35
CA GLU A 298 18.28 -2.46 9.76
C GLU A 298 18.25 -3.65 10.75
N ASN A 299 18.83 -3.50 11.95
CA ASN A 299 18.97 -4.55 12.96
C ASN A 299 18.23 -4.25 14.29
N HIS A 300 17.27 -3.32 14.31
CA HIS A 300 16.52 -3.00 15.54
C HIS A 300 15.06 -3.48 15.46
N THR A 301 14.51 -3.90 16.60
CA THR A 301 13.08 -4.23 16.73
C THR A 301 12.23 -2.99 16.42
N ASP A 302 11.00 -3.20 15.95
CA ASP A 302 10.08 -2.08 15.72
C ASP A 302 9.66 -1.44 17.04
N CYS A 303 10.32 -0.33 17.38
CA CYS A 303 10.11 0.41 18.62
C CYS A 303 9.00 1.47 18.55
N ILE A 304 8.24 1.55 17.43
CA ILE A 304 7.16 2.55 17.25
C ILE A 304 5.87 1.88 16.79
N ILE A 305 5.00 1.56 17.75
CA ILE A 305 3.74 0.85 17.49
C ILE A 305 2.58 1.84 17.48
N LYS A 306 1.60 1.62 16.59
CA LYS A 306 0.32 2.31 16.63
C LYS A 306 -0.72 1.44 17.33
N VAL A 307 -1.08 1.79 18.56
CA VAL A 307 -2.17 1.13 19.29
C VAL A 307 -3.49 1.77 18.86
N GLY A 308 -4.34 1.06 18.14
CA GLY A 308 -5.62 1.58 17.66
C GLY A 308 -6.65 1.74 18.77
N SER A 309 -7.81 2.30 18.43
CA SER A 309 -8.80 2.70 19.44
C SER A 309 -9.68 1.53 19.81
N GLY A 310 -9.69 1.14 21.08
CA GLY A 310 -10.30 -0.12 21.52
C GLY A 310 -9.31 -1.30 21.56
N GLU A 311 -8.11 -1.16 21.02
CA GLU A 311 -7.11 -2.24 20.95
C GLU A 311 -6.26 -2.34 22.22
N THR A 312 -5.72 -3.53 22.47
CA THR A 312 -4.70 -3.81 23.48
C THR A 312 -3.51 -4.47 22.81
N VAL A 313 -2.33 -3.87 22.93
CA VAL A 313 -1.09 -4.43 22.38
C VAL A 313 -0.30 -5.10 23.49
N THR A 314 0.10 -6.36 23.28
CA THR A 314 0.95 -7.11 24.21
C THR A 314 2.31 -7.35 23.58
N ILE A 315 3.37 -6.82 24.19
CA ILE A 315 4.75 -7.08 23.78
C ILE A 315 5.30 -8.22 24.64
N ARG A 316 5.59 -9.36 24.00
CA ARG A 316 6.14 -10.56 24.63
C ARG A 316 7.66 -10.49 24.62
N VAL A 317 8.27 -10.42 25.80
CA VAL A 317 9.73 -10.30 25.98
C VAL A 317 10.26 -11.50 26.78
N PRO A 318 10.86 -12.51 26.11
CA PRO A 318 11.48 -13.64 26.79
C PRO A 318 12.61 -13.22 27.75
N THR A 319 12.78 -13.96 28.85
CA THR A 319 13.96 -13.83 29.71
C THR A 319 15.20 -14.37 28.98
N HIS A 320 16.20 -13.52 28.77
CA HIS A 320 17.45 -13.91 28.14
C HIS A 320 18.32 -14.73 29.11
N GLU A 321 19.00 -15.78 28.64
CA GLU A 321 19.74 -16.72 29.52
C GLU A 321 20.83 -16.05 30.37
N ASN A 322 21.50 -15.05 29.79
CA ASN A 322 22.53 -14.25 30.45
C ASN A 322 22.00 -12.94 31.06
N GLY A 323 20.68 -12.84 31.28
CA GLY A 323 20.03 -11.67 31.86
C GLY A 323 19.56 -11.90 33.30
N ASN A 324 19.50 -10.83 34.11
CA ASN A 324 19.01 -10.88 35.50
C ASN A 324 17.86 -9.91 35.80
N CYS A 325 17.60 -8.93 34.94
CA CYS A 325 16.61 -7.88 35.16
C CYS A 325 16.11 -7.33 33.83
N LEU A 326 14.80 -7.10 33.71
CA LEU A 326 14.18 -6.41 32.59
C LEU A 326 14.17 -4.92 32.89
N PHE A 327 14.44 -4.10 31.87
CA PHE A 327 14.18 -2.67 31.86
C PHE A 327 13.23 -2.33 30.71
N TRP A 328 12.35 -1.36 30.94
CA TRP A 328 11.46 -0.81 29.93
C TRP A 328 11.40 0.72 30.02
N GLU A 329 11.19 1.35 28.88
CA GLU A 329 10.94 2.78 28.74
C GLU A 329 9.82 2.97 27.69
N PHE A 330 8.86 3.86 27.93
CA PHE A 330 7.85 4.19 26.93
C PHE A 330 7.29 5.61 27.02
N ALA A 331 6.78 6.09 25.90
CA ALA A 331 6.10 7.38 25.76
C ALA A 331 5.04 7.32 24.65
N THR A 332 4.05 8.22 24.69
CA THR A 332 3.02 8.37 23.65
C THR A 332 2.96 9.80 23.10
N ASP A 333 2.40 10.01 21.91
CA ASP A 333 2.46 11.35 21.29
C ASP A 333 1.58 12.43 21.93
N HIS A 334 0.31 12.15 22.23
CA HIS A 334 -0.69 13.19 22.54
C HIS A 334 -1.66 12.88 23.68
N TYR A 335 -1.68 11.64 24.17
CA TYR A 335 -2.68 11.14 25.11
C TYR A 335 -2.08 10.04 25.97
N ASP A 336 -2.61 9.87 27.17
CA ASP A 336 -2.30 8.77 28.08
C ASP A 336 -2.55 7.38 27.45
N ILE A 337 -1.91 6.34 27.98
CA ILE A 337 -2.20 4.93 27.66
C ILE A 337 -2.23 4.12 28.95
N ALA A 338 -3.02 3.05 29.03
CA ALA A 338 -2.95 2.14 30.17
C ALA A 338 -1.80 1.15 29.98
N PHE A 339 -1.06 0.90 31.06
CA PHE A 339 0.13 0.06 31.05
C PHE A 339 0.18 -0.84 32.28
N GLY A 340 0.47 -2.12 32.04
CA GLY A 340 0.75 -3.14 33.05
C GLY A 340 1.72 -4.20 32.53
N ILE A 341 2.21 -5.05 33.43
CA ILE A 341 3.16 -6.12 33.13
C ILE A 341 2.70 -7.39 33.84
N TYR A 342 2.68 -8.49 33.08
CA TYR A 342 2.52 -9.85 33.61
C TYR A 342 3.76 -10.69 33.29
N PHE A 343 3.95 -11.80 34.00
CA PHE A 343 5.01 -12.76 33.76
C PHE A 343 4.43 -14.16 33.53
N GLU A 344 4.67 -14.71 32.36
CA GLU A 344 4.19 -16.03 31.92
C GLU A 344 5.27 -17.08 32.14
N TRP A 345 4.96 -18.12 32.94
CA TRP A 345 5.88 -19.20 33.30
C TRP A 345 5.99 -20.27 32.20
N THR A 346 6.42 -19.87 31.01
CA THR A 346 6.63 -20.75 29.85
C THR A 346 8.11 -20.90 29.47
N PRO A 347 8.54 -22.07 28.98
CA PRO A 347 9.79 -22.18 28.24
C PRO A 347 9.69 -21.28 27.00
N ALA A 348 10.60 -20.32 26.86
CA ALA A 348 10.64 -19.46 25.68
C ALA A 348 10.86 -20.29 24.41
N THR A 349 9.97 -20.18 23.43
CA THR A 349 10.05 -20.86 22.13
C THR A 349 11.01 -20.20 21.15
N GLY A 350 11.70 -19.14 21.58
CA GLY A 350 12.76 -18.42 20.88
C GLY A 350 13.23 -17.20 21.70
N GLU A 351 14.36 -16.61 21.35
CA GLU A 351 14.90 -15.39 22.00
C GLU A 351 14.31 -14.07 21.44
N GLY A 352 13.39 -14.17 20.46
CA GLY A 352 12.80 -13.01 19.79
C GLY A 352 11.76 -12.29 20.65
N ILE A 353 11.73 -10.96 20.54
CA ILE A 353 10.59 -10.16 21.01
C ILE A 353 9.44 -10.35 20.02
N HIS A 354 8.27 -10.76 20.52
CA HIS A 354 7.08 -10.96 19.70
C HIS A 354 6.01 -9.92 20.02
N LEU A 355 5.41 -9.34 18.99
CA LEU A 355 4.31 -8.38 19.11
C LEU A 355 2.98 -9.09 18.89
N HIS A 356 2.08 -9.03 19.88
CA HIS A 356 0.68 -9.41 19.72
C HIS A 356 -0.19 -8.15 19.71
N VAL A 357 -1.02 -8.00 18.68
CA VAL A 357 -1.95 -6.87 18.55
C VAL A 357 -3.35 -7.43 18.60
N SER A 358 -4.02 -7.27 19.73
CA SER A 358 -5.38 -7.72 19.93
C SER A 358 -6.31 -6.51 19.78
N ASP A 359 -7.33 -6.58 18.93
CA ASP A 359 -8.54 -5.78 19.20
C ASP A 359 -9.09 -6.26 20.56
N SER A 360 -9.84 -5.43 21.28
CA SER A 360 -10.66 -5.83 22.43
C SER A 360 -11.65 -6.97 22.12
N SER A 361 -11.70 -7.43 20.87
CA SER A 361 -12.51 -8.52 20.34
C SER A 361 -11.73 -9.82 20.02
N ASP A 362 -10.40 -9.84 20.11
CA ASP A 362 -9.56 -10.87 19.44
C ASP A 362 -8.71 -11.73 20.40
N ASP A 363 -8.65 -11.39 21.69
CA ASP A 363 -7.74 -12.03 22.67
C ASP A 363 -8.25 -13.39 23.24
N GLU A 364 -9.34 -13.99 22.72
CA GLU A 364 -9.91 -15.27 23.24
C GLU A 364 -10.43 -16.32 22.20
N ASP A 365 -10.33 -16.13 20.87
CA ASP A 365 -10.91 -17.07 19.87
C ASP A 365 -9.89 -17.69 18.87
N GLU A 366 -8.84 -18.35 19.37
CA GLU A 366 -8.12 -19.42 18.62
C GLU A 366 -8.60 -20.83 19.05
N GLU A 367 -9.85 -21.19 18.77
CA GLU A 367 -10.27 -22.61 18.77
C GLU A 367 -10.69 -23.09 17.38
N GLN A 368 -9.92 -24.05 16.85
CA GLN A 368 -10.12 -24.64 15.52
C GLN A 368 -11.43 -25.41 15.43
N THR A 369 -12.20 -25.16 14.37
CA THR A 369 -13.38 -25.97 14.04
C THR A 369 -12.99 -27.41 13.69
N SER A 370 -13.29 -28.36 14.56
CA SER A 370 -13.26 -29.79 14.24
C SER A 370 -14.64 -30.42 14.44
N ASP A 371 -15.33 -30.68 13.32
CA ASP A 371 -16.58 -31.43 13.30
C ASP A 371 -16.32 -32.89 13.73
N GLY A 372 -16.91 -33.32 14.85
CA GLY A 372 -16.73 -34.66 15.40
C GLY A 372 -17.94 -35.11 16.24
N LYS A 373 -18.82 -35.92 15.64
CA LYS A 373 -20.04 -36.45 16.26
C LYS A 373 -19.78 -37.31 17.51
N SER A 374 -20.70 -37.16 18.47
CA SER A 374 -21.20 -38.19 19.40
C SER A 374 -20.24 -38.81 20.42
N ASP A 375 -20.51 -38.58 21.72
CA ASP A 375 -21.25 -39.56 22.53
C ASP A 375 -21.86 -38.89 23.78
N ALA A 376 -22.87 -39.49 24.40
CA ALA A 376 -23.62 -38.92 25.52
C ALA A 376 -23.65 -39.85 26.74
N GLU A 377 -22.56 -39.87 27.53
CA GLU A 377 -22.58 -40.17 28.99
C GLU A 377 -21.19 -39.99 29.65
N LYS A 378 -20.94 -38.85 30.30
CA LYS A 378 -20.10 -38.79 31.52
C LYS A 378 -20.27 -37.48 32.29
N GLY A 379 -20.15 -37.57 33.61
CA GLY A 379 -20.49 -36.49 34.54
C GLY A 379 -19.44 -35.40 34.75
N GLU A 380 -19.87 -34.42 35.53
CA GLU A 380 -19.20 -33.27 36.17
C GLU A 380 -17.66 -33.19 36.10
N GLY A 381 -17.15 -32.02 35.70
CA GLY A 381 -15.87 -31.51 36.23
C GLY A 381 -14.63 -31.55 35.33
N ALA A 382 -14.76 -31.55 34.00
CA ALA A 382 -13.63 -31.26 33.12
C ALA A 382 -13.35 -29.74 33.07
N ALA A 383 -12.47 -29.24 33.94
CA ALA A 383 -11.97 -27.88 33.83
C ALA A 383 -11.20 -27.72 32.50
N LYS A 384 -11.48 -26.64 31.75
CA LYS A 384 -10.70 -26.24 30.56
C LYS A 384 -9.20 -26.22 30.92
N PRO A 385 -8.29 -26.59 29.99
CA PRO A 385 -6.86 -26.43 30.24
C PRO A 385 -6.59 -24.95 30.50
N ARG A 386 -6.19 -24.61 31.74
CA ARG A 386 -5.72 -23.26 32.04
C ARG A 386 -4.50 -23.01 31.15
N GLY A 387 -4.45 -21.81 30.56
CA GLY A 387 -3.25 -21.31 29.91
C GLY A 387 -2.04 -21.31 30.87
N PRO A 388 -0.83 -21.04 30.35
CA PRO A 388 0.38 -21.07 31.16
C PRO A 388 0.26 -20.21 32.44
N PRO A 389 0.82 -20.66 33.58
CA PRO A 389 0.74 -19.90 34.82
C PRO A 389 1.28 -18.49 34.62
N THR A 390 0.53 -17.48 35.09
CA THR A 390 0.84 -16.08 34.84
C THR A 390 0.69 -15.27 36.12
N ASP A 391 1.73 -14.52 36.48
CA ASP A 391 1.73 -13.62 37.64
C ASP A 391 1.57 -12.16 37.21
N GLU A 392 0.86 -11.35 38.01
CA GLU A 392 0.79 -9.89 37.83
C GLU A 392 1.98 -9.21 38.48
N ILE A 393 2.79 -8.53 37.68
CA ILE A 393 3.98 -7.78 38.15
C ILE A 393 3.65 -6.30 38.33
N ILE A 394 2.89 -5.73 37.40
CA ILE A 394 2.38 -4.36 37.47
C ILE A 394 0.92 -4.36 36.99
N PRO A 395 -0.07 -4.03 37.84
CA PRO A 395 -1.46 -3.89 37.42
C PRO A 395 -1.64 -2.82 36.34
N ILE A 396 -2.56 -3.07 35.41
CA ILE A 396 -2.88 -2.14 34.31
C ILE A 396 -3.51 -0.86 34.87
N TYR A 397 -2.82 0.26 34.71
CA TYR A 397 -3.33 1.59 35.04
C TYR A 397 -2.95 2.61 33.97
N ARG A 398 -3.81 3.63 33.80
CA ARG A 398 -3.58 4.77 32.90
C ARG A 398 -2.34 5.57 33.33
N ARG A 399 -1.45 5.86 32.36
CA ARG A 399 -0.19 6.59 32.53
C ARG A 399 -0.16 7.77 31.58
N ASP A 400 0.17 8.95 32.10
CA ASP A 400 0.31 10.20 31.33
C ASP A 400 1.64 10.25 30.55
N SER A 401 1.95 9.16 29.86
CA SER A 401 3.18 8.93 29.07
C SER A 401 3.33 9.83 27.84
N HIS A 402 2.41 10.79 27.67
CA HIS A 402 2.49 11.87 26.70
C HIS A 402 3.14 13.14 27.27
N GLU A 403 3.26 13.24 28.60
CA GLU A 403 3.91 14.33 29.31
C GLU A 403 5.36 13.98 29.68
N GLU A 404 5.59 12.80 30.28
CA GLU A 404 6.91 12.29 30.68
C GLU A 404 7.14 10.88 30.11
N VAL A 405 8.40 10.47 29.95
CA VAL A 405 8.75 9.08 29.63
C VAL A 405 8.53 8.23 30.88
N TYR A 406 7.78 7.15 30.77
CA TYR A 406 7.63 6.18 31.85
C TYR A 406 8.70 5.10 31.74
N CYS A 407 9.38 4.82 32.84
CA CYS A 407 10.48 3.87 32.92
C CYS A 407 10.22 2.87 34.05
N GLY A 408 10.89 1.73 33.99
CA GLY A 408 10.91 0.81 35.10
C GLY A 408 11.85 -0.36 34.94
N SER A 409 11.96 -1.16 35.99
CA SER A 409 12.74 -2.39 35.99
C SER A 409 12.16 -3.47 36.90
N HIS A 410 12.45 -4.73 36.58
CA HIS A 410 12.03 -5.89 37.36
C HIS A 410 13.07 -7.01 37.28
N VAL A 411 13.59 -7.42 38.44
CA VAL A 411 14.52 -8.55 38.56
C VAL A 411 13.80 -9.82 38.11
N TYR A 412 14.47 -10.66 37.32
CA TYR A 412 13.86 -11.88 36.80
C TYR A 412 13.41 -12.81 37.94
N PRO A 413 12.11 -13.16 38.03
CA PRO A 413 11.61 -14.09 39.06
C PRO A 413 11.94 -15.55 38.71
N GLY A 414 12.27 -15.81 37.43
CA GLY A 414 12.67 -17.10 36.90
C GLY A 414 12.87 -17.02 35.38
N ARG A 415 12.88 -18.18 34.71
CA ARG A 415 12.82 -18.25 33.24
C ARG A 415 11.35 -18.20 32.79
N GLY A 416 11.03 -17.34 31.82
CA GLY A 416 9.65 -17.11 31.36
C GLY A 416 9.57 -16.01 30.30
N VAL A 417 8.37 -15.45 30.12
CA VAL A 417 8.09 -14.38 29.16
C VAL A 417 7.35 -13.24 29.85
N TYR A 418 7.89 -12.02 29.77
CA TYR A 418 7.18 -10.82 30.20
C TYR A 418 6.13 -10.41 29.16
N LEU A 419 4.95 -10.02 29.63
CA LEU A 419 3.85 -9.52 28.82
C LEU A 419 3.62 -8.04 29.16
N LEU A 420 4.22 -7.14 28.38
CA LEU A 420 4.00 -5.70 28.53
C LEU A 420 2.71 -5.34 27.80
N LYS A 421 1.62 -5.11 28.56
CA LYS A 421 0.31 -4.78 28.02
C LYS A 421 0.12 -3.27 27.94
N PHE A 422 -0.03 -2.77 26.71
CA PHE A 422 -0.38 -1.40 26.36
C PHE A 422 -1.85 -1.36 25.95
N ASP A 423 -2.70 -1.06 26.93
CA ASP A 423 -4.15 -1.10 26.80
C ASP A 423 -4.70 0.26 26.37
N ASN A 424 -5.47 0.26 25.27
CA ASN A 424 -6.20 1.40 24.74
C ASN A 424 -7.71 1.10 24.57
N SER A 425 -8.22 0.03 25.19
CA SER A 425 -9.62 -0.41 25.21
C SER A 425 -10.58 0.69 25.69
N TYR A 426 -10.17 1.43 26.72
CA TYR A 426 -10.92 2.57 27.24
C TYR A 426 -11.02 3.72 26.23
N SER A 427 -10.13 3.81 25.23
CA SER A 427 -10.13 4.92 24.29
C SER A 427 -11.08 4.68 23.13
N LEU A 428 -12.02 5.60 22.97
CA LEU A 428 -13.15 5.45 22.07
C LEU A 428 -12.79 5.74 20.61
N TRP A 429 -11.98 6.78 20.37
CA TRP A 429 -11.71 7.29 19.02
C TRP A 429 -10.26 7.76 18.80
N ARG A 430 -9.35 7.49 19.75
CA ARG A 430 -7.97 7.97 19.71
C ARG A 430 -7.01 6.79 19.74
N SER A 431 -6.49 6.43 18.57
CA SER A 431 -5.25 5.65 18.49
C SER A 431 -4.11 6.37 19.22
N LYS A 432 -3.13 5.62 19.70
CA LYS A 432 -1.88 6.12 20.31
C LYS A 432 -0.72 5.74 19.40
N THR A 433 0.19 6.67 19.14
CA THR A 433 1.54 6.34 18.71
C THR A 433 2.34 6.06 19.98
N LEU A 434 2.77 4.82 20.16
CA LEU A 434 3.59 4.35 21.27
C LEU A 434 5.04 4.28 20.81
N TYR A 435 5.93 4.89 21.57
CA TYR A 435 7.38 4.74 21.45
C TYR A 435 7.82 3.92 22.66
N TYR A 436 8.51 2.81 22.45
CA TYR A 436 8.97 1.97 23.56
C TYR A 436 10.38 1.46 23.33
N ARG A 437 11.04 1.05 24.41
CA ARG A 437 12.32 0.34 24.39
C ARG A 437 12.34 -0.66 25.53
N VAL A 438 12.90 -1.85 25.27
CA VAL A 438 13.13 -2.88 26.28
C VAL A 438 14.55 -3.41 26.15
N TYR A 439 15.18 -3.71 27.27
CA TYR A 439 16.54 -4.27 27.34
C TYR A 439 16.72 -5.01 28.67
N TYR A 440 17.80 -5.78 28.79
CA TYR A 440 18.13 -6.51 30.01
C TYR A 440 19.53 -6.15 30.52
N SER A 441 19.76 -6.25 31.83
CA SER A 441 21.11 -6.27 32.40
C SER A 441 21.60 -7.70 32.62
N ARG A 442 22.93 -7.85 32.70
CA ARG A 442 23.61 -9.08 33.14
C ARG A 442 23.86 -9.08 34.63
#